data_AF-A0A4P5UUU8-F1
#
_entry.id   AF-A0A4P5UUU8-F1
#
_cell.length_a   1.000
_cell.length_b   1.000
_cell.length_c   1.000
_cell.angle_alpha   90.00
_cell.angle_beta   90.00
_cell.angle_gamma   90.00
#
_symmetry.space_group_name_H-M   'P 1'
#
loop_
_entity.id
_entity.type
_entity.pdbx_description
1 polymer ?
#
loop_
_entity_poly.entity_id
_entity_poly.type
_entity_poly.pdbx_seq_one_letter_code
_entity_poly.pdbx_strand_id
1 'polypeptide(L)'
;MTNKRYVKLYTMIIAFVCSLSIVSTAKAVTSDSLALARLKSIDPGLLPYFPRWNVCEPNLQLQILQVFKLDGRPSENLDMRSIMITSAPVKDPKNPEYNVLLVECGSEKMSADQVDSKMRTLLITLINPKRPYCYNDIPTASPPSQAQIEAITNYLEMPTNTTQSFSFSAFEQTMKFGKEDGYWVRSIVGTEGAGYPFMSSGEAKVLLQHPLYVNDDESTKKAIPNLLHFHVGMGYRFQDTSNGSVSFIPSRKLNAGYGGKGVFGFDFHAPFEPLFGLSFHAEVPMQGFDTSKTIERGTYSAYAKDNPISPRDKIMTAPILRITGNVGLFYNWWLDPNKPENFVRFDLGINYTEIKEVAIKENNGSYYLKDNVNGLMFYHPTEVLDWIYSKIEYRNQSTFPFGVSVQYSNQIMLSRLYLPLIGQWLYLDARYSIPLRSENRVFDKSVFMISPVLRLNI
;
A
#
# COMPACT_ATOMS: atom_id res chain seq x y z
N MET A 1 -26.24 4.29 -30.84
CA MET A 1 -25.66 2.93 -30.65
C MET A 1 -24.52 2.86 -29.63
N THR A 2 -24.07 3.99 -29.06
CA THR A 2 -22.90 4.11 -28.18
C THR A 2 -23.13 3.68 -26.72
N ASN A 3 -24.36 3.80 -26.18
CA ASN A 3 -24.66 3.47 -24.77
C ASN A 3 -24.49 1.98 -24.41
N LYS A 4 -24.67 1.06 -25.36
CA LYS A 4 -24.55 -0.39 -25.08
C LYS A 4 -23.11 -0.87 -24.87
N ARG A 5 -22.09 -0.13 -25.33
CA ARG A 5 -20.68 -0.48 -25.13
C ARG A 5 -20.20 -0.14 -23.73
N TYR A 6 -20.58 1.02 -23.20
CA TYR A 6 -20.18 1.45 -21.85
C TYR A 6 -20.90 0.66 -20.76
N VAL A 7 -22.19 0.35 -20.93
CA VAL A 7 -22.92 -0.55 -20.00
C VAL A 7 -22.27 -1.93 -19.95
N LYS A 8 -21.86 -2.47 -21.12
CA LYS A 8 -21.13 -3.75 -21.18
C LYS A 8 -19.78 -3.67 -20.45
N LEU A 9 -19.02 -2.59 -20.62
CA LEU A 9 -17.75 -2.38 -19.94
C LEU A 9 -17.93 -2.30 -18.41
N TYR A 10 -18.91 -1.53 -17.93
CA TYR A 10 -19.26 -1.45 -16.50
C TYR A 10 -19.69 -2.80 -15.93
N THR A 11 -20.55 -3.55 -16.63
CA THR A 11 -20.93 -4.91 -16.18
C THR A 11 -19.75 -5.89 -16.22
N MET A 12 -18.80 -5.72 -17.14
CA MET A 12 -17.62 -6.57 -17.24
C MET A 12 -16.63 -6.27 -16.11
N ILE A 13 -16.48 -5.00 -15.72
CA ILE A 13 -15.63 -4.58 -14.60
C ILE A 13 -16.23 -5.05 -13.27
N ILE A 14 -17.54 -4.90 -13.08
CA ILE A 14 -18.23 -5.41 -11.88
C ILE A 14 -18.11 -6.94 -11.81
N ALA A 15 -18.30 -7.65 -12.94
CA ALA A 15 -18.11 -9.09 -13.00
C ALA A 15 -16.65 -9.50 -12.75
N PHE A 16 -15.68 -8.72 -13.21
CA PHE A 16 -14.26 -8.97 -12.98
C PHE A 16 -13.88 -8.76 -11.50
N VAL A 17 -14.38 -7.69 -10.87
CA VAL A 17 -14.20 -7.43 -9.43
C VAL A 17 -14.86 -8.52 -8.58
N CYS A 18 -16.08 -8.95 -8.94
CA CYS A 18 -16.74 -10.08 -8.27
C CYS A 18 -16.03 -11.42 -8.51
N SER A 19 -15.42 -11.63 -9.68
CA SER A 19 -14.67 -12.86 -9.96
C SER A 19 -13.33 -12.93 -9.21
N LEU A 20 -12.68 -11.78 -8.97
CA LEU A 20 -11.47 -11.68 -8.14
C LEU A 20 -11.76 -11.97 -6.66
N SER A 21 -12.97 -11.68 -6.18
CA SER A 21 -13.42 -12.07 -4.83
C SER A 21 -13.64 -13.58 -4.66
N ILE A 22 -13.82 -14.33 -5.76
CA ILE A 22 -14.09 -15.78 -5.74
C ILE A 22 -12.79 -16.59 -5.92
N VAL A 23 -11.74 -16.02 -6.53
CA VAL A 23 -10.47 -16.73 -6.79
C VAL A 23 -9.52 -16.75 -5.57
N SER A 24 -9.79 -15.97 -4.52
CA SER A 24 -9.01 -15.99 -3.26
C SER A 24 -9.39 -17.12 -2.30
N THR A 25 -10.37 -17.98 -2.61
CA THR A 25 -10.48 -19.30 -1.97
C THR A 25 -9.61 -20.31 -2.72
N ALA A 26 -8.31 -20.02 -2.83
CA ALA A 26 -7.34 -21.02 -3.28
C ALA A 26 -7.16 -22.05 -2.16
N LYS A 27 -7.79 -23.20 -2.39
CA LYS A 27 -7.59 -24.51 -1.77
C LYS A 27 -6.36 -24.56 -0.86
N ALA A 28 -6.59 -24.71 0.44
CA ALA A 28 -5.64 -25.31 1.36
C ALA A 28 -5.25 -26.68 0.78
N VAL A 29 -4.10 -26.72 0.14
CA VAL A 29 -3.48 -27.96 -0.31
C VAL A 29 -3.19 -28.76 0.95
N THR A 30 -3.88 -29.88 1.11
CA THR A 30 -3.53 -30.94 2.04
C THR A 30 -2.11 -31.41 1.72
N SER A 31 -1.12 -30.75 2.33
CA SER A 31 0.29 -31.12 2.31
C SER A 31 0.69 -31.79 3.64
N ASP A 32 -0.21 -32.57 4.23
CA ASP A 32 0.00 -33.23 5.53
C ASP A 32 1.00 -34.39 5.49
N SER A 33 1.46 -34.82 4.29
CA SER A 33 2.42 -35.93 4.18
C SER A 33 3.83 -35.54 3.71
N LEU A 34 4.03 -34.32 3.19
CA LEU A 34 5.33 -33.86 2.67
C LEU A 34 6.04 -32.83 3.57
N ALA A 35 5.30 -32.17 4.48
CA ALA A 35 5.88 -31.30 5.51
C ALA A 35 6.44 -32.08 6.72
N LEU A 36 5.89 -33.27 7.01
CA LEU A 36 6.31 -34.09 8.15
C LEU A 36 7.72 -34.69 7.99
N ALA A 37 8.20 -34.86 6.74
CA ALA A 37 9.50 -35.47 6.46
C ALA A 37 10.69 -34.48 6.47
N ARG A 38 10.44 -33.17 6.57
CA ARG A 38 11.50 -32.12 6.48
C ARG A 38 11.75 -31.31 7.76
N LEU A 39 11.10 -31.61 8.87
CA LEU A 39 11.37 -30.98 10.17
C LEU A 39 12.26 -31.88 11.05
N LYS A 40 13.50 -32.14 10.61
CA LYS A 40 14.47 -32.92 11.40
C LYS A 40 15.25 -32.11 12.44
N SER A 41 15.03 -30.80 12.48
CA SER A 41 15.53 -29.89 13.51
C SER A 41 14.52 -28.77 13.68
N ILE A 42 14.02 -28.58 14.90
CA ILE A 42 13.20 -27.41 15.24
C ILE A 42 14.10 -26.19 15.14
N ASP A 43 13.64 -25.17 14.42
CA ASP A 43 14.33 -23.87 14.34
C ASP A 43 14.51 -23.33 15.77
N PRO A 44 15.74 -23.00 16.21
CA PRO A 44 15.99 -22.41 17.53
C PRO A 44 15.11 -21.19 17.84
N GLY A 45 14.72 -20.42 16.82
CA GLY A 45 13.83 -19.26 16.96
C GLY A 45 12.38 -19.61 17.30
N LEU A 46 11.94 -20.86 17.09
CA LEU A 46 10.58 -21.33 17.38
C LEU A 46 10.45 -22.00 18.75
N LEU A 47 11.56 -22.44 19.36
CA LEU A 47 11.57 -23.10 20.66
C LEU A 47 10.87 -22.32 21.78
N PRO A 48 10.96 -20.97 21.85
CA PRO A 48 10.29 -20.20 22.89
C PRO A 48 8.76 -20.31 22.91
N TYR A 49 8.15 -20.67 21.78
CA TYR A 49 6.70 -20.72 21.61
C TYR A 49 6.08 -22.08 21.98
N PHE A 50 6.91 -23.11 22.18
CA PHE A 50 6.47 -24.43 22.60
C PHE A 50 6.48 -24.57 24.13
N PRO A 51 5.52 -25.30 24.72
CA PRO A 51 5.56 -25.67 26.14
C PRO A 51 6.89 -26.34 26.51
N ARG A 52 7.58 -25.76 27.49
CA ARG A 52 8.87 -26.23 27.99
C ARG A 52 8.87 -26.31 29.51
N TRP A 53 9.55 -27.31 30.05
CA TRP A 53 9.78 -27.41 31.49
C TRP A 53 11.14 -28.03 31.80
N ASN A 54 11.67 -27.67 32.95
CA ASN A 54 12.85 -28.29 33.53
C ASN A 54 12.44 -29.43 34.45
N VAL A 55 13.16 -30.54 34.40
CA VAL A 55 12.96 -31.67 35.33
C VAL A 55 13.76 -31.40 36.60
N CYS A 56 13.11 -31.43 37.77
CA CYS A 56 13.75 -31.16 39.06
C CYS A 56 13.91 -32.43 39.92
N GLU A 57 13.25 -33.51 39.53
CA GLU A 57 13.25 -34.80 40.25
C GLU A 57 14.60 -35.54 40.09
N PRO A 58 15.39 -35.73 41.16
CA PRO A 58 16.76 -36.27 41.04
C PRO A 58 16.84 -37.66 40.40
N ASN A 59 15.90 -38.55 40.73
CA ASN A 59 15.86 -39.90 40.18
C ASN A 59 15.60 -39.89 38.67
N LEU A 60 14.72 -39.00 38.20
CA LEU A 60 14.39 -38.88 36.78
C LEU A 60 15.52 -38.20 36.00
N GLN A 61 16.17 -37.20 36.59
CA GLN A 61 17.36 -36.57 36.01
C GLN A 61 18.49 -37.59 35.78
N LEU A 62 18.74 -38.49 36.74
CA LEU A 62 19.74 -39.56 36.60
C LEU A 62 19.38 -40.53 35.48
N GLN A 63 18.11 -40.92 35.35
CA GLN A 63 17.66 -41.82 34.30
C GLN A 63 17.83 -41.19 32.91
N ILE A 64 17.47 -39.91 32.75
CA ILE A 64 17.66 -39.17 31.49
C ILE A 64 19.15 -39.04 31.16
N LEU A 65 19.99 -38.67 32.13
CA LEU A 65 21.44 -38.56 31.95
C LEU A 65 22.07 -39.90 31.52
N GLN A 66 21.63 -41.02 32.11
CA GLN A 66 22.10 -42.35 31.73
C GLN A 66 21.78 -42.67 30.27
N VAL A 67 20.61 -42.29 29.77
CA VAL A 67 20.27 -42.49 28.35
C VAL A 67 21.18 -41.68 27.43
N PHE A 68 21.50 -40.43 27.77
CA PHE A 68 22.47 -39.62 27.01
C PHE A 68 23.88 -40.23 27.02
N LYS A 69 24.32 -40.78 28.15
CA LYS A 69 25.62 -41.48 28.24
C LYS A 69 25.63 -42.77 27.43
N LEU A 70 24.57 -43.57 27.49
CA LEU A 70 24.43 -44.80 26.70
C LEU A 70 24.33 -44.52 25.20
N ASP A 71 23.82 -43.35 24.82
CA ASP A 71 23.82 -42.86 23.43
C ASP A 71 25.20 -42.45 22.92
N GLY A 72 26.22 -42.40 23.78
CA GLY A 72 27.58 -42.02 23.40
C GLY A 72 27.82 -40.51 23.36
N ARG A 73 26.99 -39.71 24.05
CA ARG A 73 27.18 -38.26 24.11
C ARG A 73 28.36 -37.87 25.01
N PRO A 74 29.14 -36.84 24.63
CA PRO A 74 30.33 -36.45 25.38
C PRO A 74 29.95 -36.01 26.80
N SER A 75 30.53 -36.67 27.80
CA SER A 75 30.19 -36.42 29.21
C SER A 75 30.51 -35.00 29.69
N GLU A 76 31.40 -34.30 28.98
CA GLU A 76 31.77 -32.90 29.24
C GLU A 76 30.64 -31.91 28.95
N ASN A 77 29.71 -32.29 28.05
CA ASN A 77 28.61 -31.45 27.60
C ASN A 77 27.28 -31.75 28.33
N LEU A 78 27.25 -32.80 29.14
CA LEU A 78 26.04 -33.26 29.83
C LEU A 78 25.94 -32.61 31.21
N ASP A 79 24.83 -31.93 31.47
CA ASP A 79 24.52 -31.38 32.79
C ASP A 79 23.20 -31.94 33.31
N MET A 80 23.29 -32.62 34.47
CA MET A 80 22.15 -33.21 35.18
C MET A 80 21.18 -32.15 35.72
N ARG A 81 21.69 -30.95 36.04
CA ARG A 81 20.87 -29.86 36.57
C ARG A 81 20.14 -29.07 35.48
N SER A 82 20.56 -29.23 34.22
CA SER A 82 20.02 -28.52 33.07
C SER A 82 19.34 -29.50 32.10
N ILE A 83 18.29 -30.17 32.58
CA ILE A 83 17.46 -31.05 31.76
C ILE A 83 16.16 -30.34 31.40
N MET A 84 15.99 -30.02 30.12
CA MET A 84 14.83 -29.30 29.58
C MET A 84 14.08 -30.18 28.58
N ILE A 85 12.76 -30.17 28.67
CA ILE A 85 11.88 -30.91 27.77
C ILE A 85 11.03 -29.90 27.00
N THR A 86 11.01 -30.02 25.68
CA THR A 86 10.16 -29.24 24.77
C THR A 86 9.11 -30.14 24.15
N SER A 87 7.85 -29.71 24.15
CA SER A 87 6.73 -30.52 23.65
C SER A 87 5.73 -29.69 22.83
N ALA A 88 4.91 -30.38 22.02
CA ALA A 88 3.73 -29.80 21.38
C ALA A 88 2.45 -30.42 21.94
N PRO A 89 1.39 -29.62 22.20
CA PRO A 89 0.10 -30.16 22.61
C PRO A 89 -0.59 -30.87 21.44
N VAL A 90 -1.14 -32.06 21.69
CA VAL A 90 -1.92 -32.84 20.73
C VAL A 90 -3.41 -32.55 20.94
N LYS A 91 -3.98 -31.84 19.96
CA LYS A 91 -5.41 -31.74 19.54
C LYS A 91 -6.56 -31.49 20.54
N ASP A 92 -6.43 -31.62 21.86
CA ASP A 92 -7.55 -31.38 22.79
C ASP A 92 -7.19 -30.40 23.95
N PRO A 93 -7.82 -29.21 24.02
CA PRO A 93 -7.59 -28.24 25.11
C PRO A 93 -7.97 -28.75 26.50
N LYS A 94 -8.83 -29.77 26.61
CA LYS A 94 -9.31 -30.29 27.90
C LYS A 94 -8.46 -31.43 28.48
N ASN A 95 -7.73 -32.14 27.63
CA ASN A 95 -6.77 -33.19 28.01
C ASN A 95 -5.58 -33.14 27.05
N PRO A 96 -4.62 -32.23 27.26
CA PRO A 96 -3.48 -32.12 26.36
C PRO A 96 -2.59 -33.36 26.50
N GLU A 97 -2.66 -34.27 25.54
CA GLU A 97 -1.58 -35.23 25.33
C GLU A 97 -0.39 -34.46 24.78
N TYR A 98 0.76 -34.52 25.43
CA TYR A 98 1.96 -33.83 24.97
C TYR A 98 2.77 -34.74 24.06
N ASN A 99 3.13 -34.27 22.87
CA ASN A 99 4.13 -34.95 22.06
C ASN A 99 5.51 -34.35 22.36
N VAL A 100 6.46 -35.16 22.83
CA VAL A 100 7.81 -34.69 23.14
C VAL A 100 8.57 -34.43 21.84
N LEU A 101 8.99 -33.19 21.66
CA LEU A 101 9.66 -32.74 20.45
C LEU A 101 11.19 -32.76 20.59
N LEU A 102 11.68 -32.40 21.77
CA LEU A 102 13.10 -32.28 22.06
C LEU A 102 13.36 -32.50 23.56
N VAL A 103 14.42 -33.24 23.88
CA VAL A 103 14.97 -33.33 25.23
C VAL A 103 16.41 -32.82 25.20
N GLU A 104 16.74 -31.89 26.09
CA GLU A 104 18.07 -31.29 26.22
C GLU A 104 18.66 -31.65 27.58
N CYS A 105 19.96 -31.96 27.61
CA CYS A 105 20.73 -32.24 28.83
C CYS A 105 22.07 -31.52 28.71
N GLY A 106 22.21 -30.38 29.39
CA GLY A 106 23.34 -29.46 29.19
C GLY A 106 23.31 -28.84 27.79
N SER A 107 24.38 -29.01 27.02
CA SER A 107 24.46 -28.51 25.62
C SER A 107 24.08 -29.57 24.57
N GLU A 108 23.84 -30.82 24.97
CA GLU A 108 23.42 -31.89 24.07
C GLU A 108 21.90 -32.01 24.00
N LYS A 109 21.41 -32.43 22.82
CA LYS A 109 19.98 -32.57 22.55
C LYS A 109 19.63 -33.85 21.80
N MET A 110 18.44 -34.39 22.09
CA MET A 110 17.82 -35.51 21.41
C MET A 110 16.52 -35.07 20.74
N SER A 111 16.38 -35.35 19.44
CA SER A 111 15.14 -35.10 18.67
C SER A 111 14.06 -36.13 18.98
N ALA A 112 12.80 -35.82 18.64
CA ALA A 112 11.64 -36.71 18.84
C ALA A 112 11.91 -38.19 18.46
N ASP A 113 12.44 -38.47 17.27
CA ASP A 113 12.78 -39.84 16.83
C ASP A 113 13.78 -40.55 17.75
N GLN A 114 14.76 -39.81 18.29
CA GLN A 114 15.77 -40.36 19.20
C GLN A 114 15.18 -40.60 20.59
N VAL A 115 14.28 -39.72 21.04
CA VAL A 115 13.58 -39.87 22.32
C VAL A 115 12.63 -41.07 22.25
N ASP A 116 11.86 -41.24 21.18
CA ASP A 116 10.95 -42.37 21.00
C ASP A 116 11.68 -43.72 20.95
N SER A 117 12.85 -43.75 20.31
CA SER A 117 13.65 -44.98 20.19
C SER A 117 14.44 -45.33 21.45
N LYS A 118 14.95 -44.34 22.21
CA LYS A 118 15.92 -44.56 23.31
C LYS A 118 15.37 -44.27 24.70
N MET A 119 14.28 -43.51 24.82
CA MET A 119 13.66 -43.12 26.09
C MET A 119 12.24 -43.65 26.26
N ARG A 120 11.83 -44.68 25.50
CA ARG A 120 10.45 -45.19 25.43
C ARG A 120 9.77 -45.40 26.80
N THR A 121 10.49 -45.94 27.79
CA THR A 121 9.97 -46.16 29.15
C THR A 121 9.79 -44.86 29.93
N LEU A 122 10.71 -43.90 29.75
CA LEU A 122 10.66 -42.58 30.39
C LEU A 122 9.61 -41.68 29.75
N LEU A 123 9.41 -41.82 28.44
CA LEU A 123 8.48 -41.04 27.63
C LEU A 123 7.05 -41.11 28.19
N ILE A 124 6.60 -42.28 28.65
CA ILE A 124 5.27 -42.49 29.25
C ILE A 124 5.09 -41.61 30.51
N THR A 125 6.14 -41.48 31.31
CA THR A 125 6.14 -40.64 32.51
C THR A 125 6.19 -39.16 32.15
N LEU A 126 7.00 -38.78 31.15
CA LEU A 126 7.20 -37.40 30.70
C LEU A 126 5.98 -36.79 29.99
N ILE A 127 5.22 -37.61 29.25
CA ILE A 127 4.04 -37.18 28.50
C ILE A 127 2.79 -37.08 29.38
N ASN A 128 2.81 -37.69 30.58
CA ASN A 128 1.63 -37.74 31.43
C ASN A 128 1.15 -36.31 31.76
N PRO A 129 -0.11 -35.95 31.44
CA PRO A 129 -0.62 -34.59 31.65
C PRO A 129 -0.65 -34.18 33.12
N LYS A 130 -0.71 -35.15 34.05
CA LYS A 130 -0.63 -34.89 35.50
C LYS A 130 0.80 -34.71 36.00
N ARG A 131 1.82 -34.96 35.16
CA ARG A 131 3.27 -34.88 35.45
C ARG A 131 3.59 -35.30 36.90
N PRO A 132 3.58 -36.60 37.22
CA PRO A 132 3.70 -37.10 38.60
C PRO A 132 5.14 -37.02 39.16
N TYR A 133 5.92 -36.04 38.76
CA TYR A 133 7.32 -35.82 39.14
C TYR A 133 7.56 -34.31 39.35
N CYS A 134 8.64 -33.93 40.04
CA CYS A 134 8.95 -32.52 40.24
C CYS A 134 9.43 -31.84 38.94
N TYR A 135 8.76 -30.75 38.55
CA TYR A 135 9.08 -29.95 37.35
C TYR A 135 8.91 -28.44 37.58
N ASN A 136 9.66 -27.64 36.83
CA ASN A 136 9.53 -26.19 36.78
C ASN A 136 9.13 -25.78 35.36
N ASP A 137 7.92 -25.24 35.19
CA ASP A 137 7.46 -24.75 33.90
C ASP A 137 8.24 -23.49 33.47
N ILE A 138 8.58 -23.45 32.18
CA ILE A 138 9.09 -22.25 31.52
C ILE A 138 7.90 -21.65 30.77
N PRO A 139 7.48 -20.42 31.10
CA PRO A 139 6.36 -19.79 30.42
C PRO A 139 6.67 -19.71 28.92
N THR A 140 5.70 -20.09 28.10
CA THR A 140 5.82 -19.92 26.65
C THR A 140 5.93 -18.42 26.37
N ALA A 141 6.87 -18.05 25.51
CA ALA A 141 6.80 -16.75 24.90
C ALA A 141 5.48 -16.72 24.13
N SER A 142 4.68 -15.67 24.34
CA SER A 142 3.63 -15.40 23.36
C SER A 142 4.34 -15.26 22.01
N PRO A 143 3.83 -15.84 20.91
CA PRO A 143 4.28 -15.43 19.59
C PRO A 143 4.31 -13.90 19.59
N PRO A 144 5.33 -13.22 19.00
CA PRO A 144 5.22 -11.80 18.75
C PRO A 144 3.84 -11.65 18.15
N SER A 145 2.95 -10.93 18.84
CA SER A 145 1.58 -10.79 18.40
C SER A 145 1.70 -10.49 16.92
N GLN A 146 1.19 -11.38 16.04
CA GLN A 146 1.02 -11.01 14.64
C GLN A 146 0.51 -9.59 14.71
N ALA A 147 1.28 -8.63 14.19
CA ALA A 147 1.06 -7.20 14.38
C ALA A 147 -0.44 -7.03 14.45
N GLN A 148 -0.98 -6.69 15.64
CA GLN A 148 -2.42 -6.72 15.89
C GLN A 148 -3.05 -6.17 14.62
N ILE A 149 -3.96 -6.94 14.01
CA ILE A 149 -4.58 -6.59 12.73
C ILE A 149 -5.41 -5.33 13.02
N GLU A 150 -4.72 -4.21 13.05
CA GLU A 150 -5.22 -2.90 13.33
C GLU A 150 -5.83 -2.44 12.02
N ALA A 151 -7.06 -1.98 12.11
CA ALA A 151 -7.73 -1.35 10.99
C ALA A 151 -6.91 -0.12 10.58
N ILE A 152 -6.24 -0.14 9.42
CA ILE A 152 -5.47 1.02 8.94
C ILE A 152 -6.04 1.49 7.61
N THR A 153 -6.73 2.63 7.61
CA THR A 153 -7.33 3.19 6.38
C THR A 153 -6.31 3.38 5.25
N ASN A 154 -5.03 3.63 5.58
CA ASN A 154 -3.95 3.82 4.60
C ASN A 154 -2.74 2.88 4.71
N TYR A 155 -2.96 1.57 4.88
CA TYR A 155 -1.84 0.63 5.10
C TYR A 155 -0.84 0.50 3.94
N LEU A 156 -1.32 0.65 2.69
CA LEU A 156 -0.50 0.41 1.50
C LEU A 156 0.48 1.55 1.22
N GLU A 157 0.07 2.79 1.46
CA GLU A 157 0.87 3.99 1.13
C GLU A 157 1.43 4.67 2.38
N MET A 158 0.68 4.63 3.50
CA MET A 158 0.94 5.42 4.69
C MET A 158 0.55 4.66 5.98
N PRO A 159 1.24 3.56 6.33
CA PRO A 159 0.91 2.77 7.51
C PRO A 159 1.02 3.59 8.80
N THR A 160 -0.08 3.67 9.56
CA THR A 160 -0.14 4.44 10.81
C THR A 160 0.46 3.71 12.00
N ASN A 161 0.52 2.37 11.97
CA ASN A 161 0.98 1.51 13.06
C ASN A 161 2.51 1.41 13.22
N THR A 162 3.30 1.96 12.28
CA THR A 162 4.77 1.90 12.32
C THR A 162 5.36 3.22 12.79
N THR A 163 6.44 3.20 13.56
CA THR A 163 7.12 4.42 14.01
C THR A 163 7.73 5.21 12.85
N GLN A 164 8.40 4.52 11.93
CA GLN A 164 8.90 5.13 10.70
C GLN A 164 8.50 4.26 9.51
N SER A 165 8.12 4.90 8.41
CA SER A 165 7.81 4.22 7.17
C SER A 165 8.33 5.04 6.01
N PHE A 166 9.02 4.35 5.11
CA PHE A 166 9.54 4.89 3.86
C PHE A 166 8.97 4.06 2.72
N SER A 167 8.34 4.73 1.76
CA SER A 167 7.91 4.11 0.51
C SER A 167 8.53 4.86 -0.65
N PHE A 168 9.11 4.13 -1.59
CA PHE A 168 9.74 4.71 -2.77
C PHE A 168 9.18 4.05 -4.04
N SER A 169 8.61 4.87 -4.92
CA SER A 169 8.21 4.48 -6.27
C SER A 169 8.46 5.63 -7.25
N ALA A 170 8.34 5.34 -8.55
CA ALA A 170 8.45 6.36 -9.59
C ALA A 170 7.28 7.36 -9.56
N PHE A 171 6.15 6.99 -8.93
CA PHE A 171 4.97 7.84 -8.87
C PHE A 171 4.86 8.62 -7.56
N GLU A 172 5.26 7.99 -6.46
CA GLU A 172 5.06 8.51 -5.12
C GLU A 172 6.19 8.06 -4.19
N GLN A 173 6.68 8.99 -3.39
CA GLN A 173 7.67 8.77 -2.35
C GLN A 173 7.07 9.29 -1.04
N THR A 174 6.95 8.42 -0.03
CA THR A 174 6.36 8.78 1.26
C THR A 174 7.36 8.55 2.38
N MET A 175 7.37 9.46 3.34
CA MET A 175 8.16 9.34 4.56
C MET A 175 7.30 9.74 5.76
N LYS A 176 7.21 8.85 6.74
CA LYS A 176 6.65 9.13 8.06
C LYS A 176 7.74 9.67 8.99
N PHE A 177 7.41 10.69 9.76
CA PHE A 177 8.23 11.14 10.89
C PHE A 177 7.36 11.49 12.10
N GLY A 178 7.95 11.38 13.29
CA GLY A 178 7.24 11.51 14.57
C GLY A 178 6.74 10.15 15.09
N LYS A 179 6.92 9.91 16.39
CA LYS A 179 6.64 8.62 17.04
C LYS A 179 5.16 8.30 17.21
N GLU A 180 4.31 9.31 17.40
CA GLU A 180 2.90 9.13 17.82
C GLU A 180 1.91 9.89 16.92
N ASP A 181 2.21 11.12 16.49
CA ASP A 181 1.27 11.99 15.76
C ASP A 181 1.38 11.96 14.22
N GLY A 182 1.99 10.94 13.63
CA GLY A 182 1.86 10.61 12.20
C GLY A 182 2.01 11.77 11.19
N TYR A 183 3.12 12.51 11.23
CA TYR A 183 3.45 13.46 10.17
C TYR A 183 3.95 12.72 8.93
N TRP A 184 3.55 13.20 7.77
CA TRP A 184 3.97 12.62 6.50
C TRP A 184 4.46 13.68 5.53
N VAL A 185 5.61 13.40 4.92
CA VAL A 185 6.07 14.09 3.73
C VAL A 185 5.84 13.17 2.53
N ARG A 186 5.21 13.70 1.49
CA ARG A 186 4.89 12.98 0.26
C ARG A 186 5.43 13.76 -0.92
N SER A 187 6.15 13.09 -1.80
CA SER A 187 6.47 13.59 -3.13
C SER A 187 5.66 12.78 -4.14
N ILE A 188 4.76 13.42 -4.87
CA ILE A 188 3.84 12.78 -5.81
C ILE A 188 4.10 13.34 -7.21
N VAL A 189 4.28 12.45 -8.18
CA VAL A 189 4.36 12.81 -9.60
C VAL A 189 2.97 12.59 -10.21
N GLY A 190 2.38 13.65 -10.75
CA GLY A 190 1.04 13.55 -11.33
C GLY A 190 -0.05 14.28 -10.55
N THR A 191 -1.21 14.39 -11.21
CA THR A 191 -2.42 15.01 -10.67
C THR A 191 -3.57 14.02 -10.79
N GLU A 192 -3.42 12.94 -10.03
CA GLU A 192 -4.32 11.79 -10.06
C GLU A 192 -5.76 12.17 -9.70
N GLY A 193 -5.97 13.13 -8.79
CA GLY A 193 -7.32 13.60 -8.43
C GLY A 193 -8.12 14.13 -9.63
N ALA A 194 -7.45 14.69 -10.64
CA ALA A 194 -8.04 15.14 -11.90
C ALA A 194 -8.05 14.06 -13.00
N GLY A 195 -7.69 12.81 -12.67
CA GLY A 195 -7.60 11.68 -13.60
C GLY A 195 -6.29 11.63 -14.41
N TYR A 196 -5.31 12.45 -14.06
CA TYR A 196 -4.12 12.70 -14.89
C TYR A 196 -2.82 12.18 -14.25
N PRO A 197 -2.41 10.92 -14.53
CA PRO A 197 -1.13 10.42 -14.05
C PRO A 197 -0.02 10.92 -15.00
N PHE A 198 0.89 11.76 -14.50
CA PHE A 198 1.97 12.36 -15.30
C PHE A 198 3.30 11.63 -15.08
N MET A 199 4.06 11.37 -16.16
CA MET A 199 5.46 10.92 -16.06
C MET A 199 6.36 11.47 -17.17
N SER A 200 5.81 11.83 -18.34
CA SER A 200 6.60 12.35 -19.45
C SER A 200 6.80 13.86 -19.40
N SER A 201 5.74 14.64 -19.14
CA SER A 201 5.78 16.09 -18.91
C SER A 201 4.62 16.46 -17.99
N GLY A 202 4.79 17.46 -17.12
CA GLY A 202 3.72 17.86 -16.20
C GLY A 202 4.21 18.41 -14.87
N GLU A 203 3.53 18.00 -13.79
CA GLU A 203 3.77 18.47 -12.42
C GLU A 203 4.04 17.34 -11.43
N ALA A 204 4.96 17.63 -10.52
CA ALA A 204 5.16 16.88 -9.29
C ALA A 204 4.89 17.81 -8.11
N LYS A 205 4.58 17.26 -6.94
CA LYS A 205 4.20 18.04 -5.76
C LYS A 205 4.79 17.43 -4.50
N VAL A 206 5.20 18.31 -3.59
CA VAL A 206 5.60 17.93 -2.24
C VAL A 206 4.50 18.36 -1.29
N LEU A 207 3.99 17.43 -0.49
CA LEU A 207 2.91 17.63 0.49
C LEU A 207 3.42 17.29 1.88
N LEU A 208 3.10 18.14 2.84
CA LEU A 208 3.16 17.85 4.26
C LEU A 208 1.74 17.56 4.74
N GLN A 209 1.52 16.38 5.30
CA GLN A 209 0.25 15.99 5.90
C GLN A 209 0.41 15.92 7.43
N HIS A 210 -0.53 16.57 8.12
CA HIS A 210 -0.56 16.72 9.55
C HIS A 210 -1.95 16.31 10.09
N PRO A 211 -2.03 15.36 11.03
CA PRO A 211 -3.28 15.08 11.74
C PRO A 211 -3.52 16.17 12.79
N LEU A 212 -4.73 16.75 12.79
CA LEU A 212 -5.10 17.90 13.63
C LEU A 212 -6.05 17.54 14.77
N TYR A 213 -6.82 16.46 14.62
CA TYR A 213 -7.84 16.10 15.60
C TYR A 213 -7.83 14.60 15.84
N VAL A 214 -7.62 14.19 17.09
CA VAL A 214 -7.59 12.78 17.50
C VAL A 214 -9.02 12.28 17.67
N ASN A 215 -9.25 11.02 17.34
CA ASN A 215 -10.53 10.36 17.59
C ASN A 215 -10.58 9.83 19.03
N ASP A 216 -11.59 10.24 19.79
CA ASP A 216 -11.80 9.83 21.18
C ASP A 216 -12.73 8.62 21.34
N ASP A 217 -13.44 8.21 20.28
CA ASP A 217 -14.36 7.07 20.32
C ASP A 217 -13.61 5.72 20.35
N GLU A 218 -13.74 4.98 21.45
CA GLU A 218 -13.05 3.69 21.65
C GLU A 218 -13.35 2.65 20.55
N SER A 219 -14.53 2.71 19.94
CA SER A 219 -14.95 1.74 18.94
C SER A 219 -14.27 1.96 17.58
N THR A 220 -14.04 3.21 17.20
CA THR A 220 -13.51 3.59 15.88
C THR A 220 -12.08 4.12 15.93
N LYS A 221 -11.56 4.54 17.09
CA LYS A 221 -10.21 5.08 17.28
C LYS A 221 -9.10 4.15 16.80
N LYS A 222 -9.28 2.84 16.93
CA LYS A 222 -8.32 1.86 16.39
C LYS A 222 -8.21 1.93 14.87
N ALA A 223 -9.34 2.17 14.19
CA ALA A 223 -9.42 2.22 12.73
C ALA A 223 -9.06 3.60 12.16
N ILE A 224 -9.56 4.63 12.83
CA ILE A 224 -9.49 6.02 12.44
C ILE A 224 -8.96 6.76 13.68
N PRO A 225 -7.64 6.80 13.86
CA PRO A 225 -7.05 7.42 15.05
C PRO A 225 -7.18 8.94 15.04
N ASN A 226 -7.34 9.54 13.86
CA ASN A 226 -7.49 10.98 13.69
C ASN A 226 -8.72 11.29 12.83
N LEU A 227 -9.52 12.26 13.25
CA LEU A 227 -10.71 12.70 12.52
C LEU A 227 -10.41 13.82 11.52
N LEU A 228 -9.29 14.54 11.64
CA LEU A 228 -8.93 15.57 10.68
C LEU A 228 -7.48 15.41 10.24
N HIS A 229 -7.29 15.19 8.95
CA HIS A 229 -6.00 15.31 8.29
C HIS A 229 -6.00 16.58 7.46
N PHE A 230 -4.99 17.42 7.65
CA PHE A 230 -4.74 18.57 6.80
C PHE A 230 -3.46 18.35 6.01
N HIS A 231 -3.47 18.69 4.72
CA HIS A 231 -2.27 18.66 3.91
C HIS A 231 -2.07 19.97 3.16
N VAL A 232 -0.83 20.44 3.18
CA VAL A 232 -0.38 21.64 2.47
C VAL A 232 0.91 21.34 1.74
N GLY A 233 1.11 21.98 0.60
CA GLY A 233 2.30 21.73 -0.18
C GLY A 233 2.45 22.63 -1.38
N MET A 234 3.44 22.28 -2.20
CA MET A 234 3.78 23.01 -3.41
C MET A 234 3.97 22.04 -4.58
N GLY A 235 3.30 22.36 -5.68
CA GLY A 235 3.49 21.75 -6.98
C GLY A 235 4.58 22.48 -7.77
N TYR A 236 5.45 21.74 -8.42
CA TYR A 236 6.50 22.22 -9.30
C TYR A 236 6.46 21.49 -10.64
N ARG A 237 6.97 22.15 -11.67
CA ARG A 237 7.03 21.59 -13.02
C ARG A 237 8.27 20.70 -13.15
N PHE A 238 8.11 19.55 -13.81
CA PHE A 238 9.24 18.79 -14.31
C PHE A 238 9.33 18.91 -15.84
N GLN A 239 10.56 18.88 -16.35
CA GLN A 239 10.83 19.01 -17.79
C GLN A 239 10.36 17.77 -18.55
N ASP A 240 10.03 17.94 -19.84
CA ASP A 240 9.64 16.82 -20.70
C ASP A 240 10.79 15.79 -20.81
N THR A 241 10.56 14.58 -20.31
CA THR A 241 11.49 13.44 -20.30
C THR A 241 11.23 12.46 -21.45
N SER A 242 10.23 12.71 -22.31
CA SER A 242 9.84 11.78 -23.38
C SER A 242 10.93 11.48 -24.41
N ASN A 243 11.97 12.32 -24.50
CA ASN A 243 13.11 12.13 -25.40
C ASN A 243 14.31 11.42 -24.74
N GLY A 244 14.18 10.92 -23.50
CA GLY A 244 15.26 10.30 -22.73
C GLY A 244 15.03 8.82 -22.38
N SER A 245 15.63 8.37 -21.28
CA SER A 245 15.62 6.96 -20.79
C SER A 245 14.23 6.39 -20.44
N VAL A 246 13.17 7.20 -20.55
CA VAL A 246 11.79 6.86 -20.22
C VAL A 246 10.87 6.87 -21.46
N SER A 247 11.44 6.75 -22.65
CA SER A 247 10.75 6.79 -23.96
C SER A 247 9.68 5.70 -24.16
N PHE A 248 9.69 4.64 -23.34
CA PHE A 248 8.65 3.62 -23.33
C PHE A 248 7.32 4.12 -22.72
N ILE A 249 7.34 5.24 -21.99
CA ILE A 249 6.12 5.87 -21.46
C ILE A 249 5.50 6.75 -22.55
N PRO A 250 4.20 6.56 -22.88
CA PRO A 250 3.53 7.39 -23.87
C PRO A 250 3.68 8.87 -23.53
N SER A 251 4.24 9.65 -24.46
CA SER A 251 4.41 11.08 -24.25
C SER A 251 3.05 11.78 -24.22
N ARG A 252 2.77 12.39 -23.07
CA ARG A 252 1.60 13.21 -22.86
C ARG A 252 1.94 14.67 -23.08
N LYS A 253 1.14 15.32 -23.92
CA LYS A 253 1.27 16.73 -24.25
C LYS A 253 0.49 17.62 -23.29
N LEU A 254 0.61 17.44 -21.98
CA LEU A 254 -0.04 18.29 -20.98
C LEU A 254 1.00 18.78 -19.99
N ASN A 255 1.12 20.10 -19.89
CA ASN A 255 2.21 20.74 -19.16
C ASN A 255 1.72 21.39 -17.87
N ALA A 256 2.66 21.70 -16.99
CA ALA A 256 2.43 22.59 -15.85
C ALA A 256 2.94 24.01 -16.14
N GLY A 257 2.30 25.01 -15.54
CA GLY A 257 2.68 26.42 -15.71
C GLY A 257 4.01 26.78 -15.03
N TYR A 258 4.60 27.91 -15.42
CA TYR A 258 5.65 28.55 -14.62
C TYR A 258 5.06 29.10 -13.31
N GLY A 259 5.88 29.14 -12.26
CA GLY A 259 5.52 29.71 -10.95
C GLY A 259 5.01 28.71 -9.90
N GLY A 260 4.85 27.43 -10.27
CA GLY A 260 4.39 26.39 -9.36
C GLY A 260 2.91 26.52 -8.97
N LYS A 261 2.46 25.61 -8.11
CA LYS A 261 1.09 25.58 -7.57
C LYS A 261 1.13 25.50 -6.05
N GLY A 262 0.24 26.21 -5.38
CA GLY A 262 -0.09 25.91 -4.00
C GLY A 262 -1.02 24.71 -3.96
N VAL A 263 -0.72 23.73 -3.11
CA VAL A 263 -1.57 22.55 -2.90
C VAL A 263 -2.12 22.59 -1.49
N PHE A 264 -3.42 22.44 -1.37
CA PHE A 264 -4.13 22.47 -0.09
C PHE A 264 -5.20 21.39 -0.07
N GLY A 265 -5.47 20.84 1.10
CA GLY A 265 -6.66 20.05 1.30
C GLY A 265 -6.75 19.45 2.69
N PHE A 266 -7.86 18.75 2.91
CA PHE A 266 -8.13 18.07 4.16
C PHE A 266 -9.05 16.89 3.95
N ASP A 267 -8.91 15.89 4.81
CA ASP A 267 -9.86 14.80 4.99
C ASP A 267 -10.42 14.91 6.40
N PHE A 268 -11.73 15.14 6.50
CA PHE A 268 -12.46 15.30 7.76
C PHE A 268 -13.46 14.16 7.94
N HIS A 269 -13.25 13.33 8.96
CA HIS A 269 -14.18 12.31 9.41
C HIS A 269 -15.22 12.93 10.34
N ALA A 270 -16.48 12.55 10.17
CA ALA A 270 -17.57 13.05 10.99
C ALA A 270 -17.42 12.53 12.44
N PRO A 271 -17.44 13.42 13.46
CA PRO A 271 -17.25 12.98 14.85
C PRO A 271 -18.34 12.04 15.39
N PHE A 272 -19.54 12.07 14.80
CA PHE A 272 -20.67 11.22 15.19
C PHE A 272 -20.69 9.87 14.44
N GLU A 273 -20.00 9.78 13.30
CA GLU A 273 -19.91 8.57 12.49
C GLU A 273 -18.57 8.60 11.72
N PRO A 274 -17.46 8.22 12.36
CA PRO A 274 -16.12 8.38 11.77
C PRO A 274 -15.90 7.65 10.45
N LEU A 275 -16.73 6.64 10.15
CA LEU A 275 -16.71 5.95 8.85
C LEU A 275 -17.09 6.87 7.69
N PHE A 276 -17.86 7.93 7.95
CA PHE A 276 -18.27 8.93 6.97
C PHE A 276 -17.44 10.21 7.11
N GLY A 277 -17.20 10.90 6.00
CA GLY A 277 -16.48 12.17 6.06
C GLY A 277 -16.52 12.99 4.77
N LEU A 278 -15.79 14.10 4.79
CA LEU A 278 -15.63 15.05 3.70
C LEU A 278 -14.16 15.16 3.33
N SER A 279 -13.87 15.03 2.04
CA SER A 279 -12.55 15.25 1.46
C SER A 279 -12.57 16.51 0.61
N PHE A 280 -11.53 17.32 0.73
CA PHE A 280 -11.30 18.51 -0.08
C PHE A 280 -9.84 18.54 -0.54
N HIS A 281 -9.63 18.79 -1.82
CA HIS A 281 -8.31 18.99 -2.39
C HIS A 281 -8.38 20.09 -3.45
N ALA A 282 -7.39 20.99 -3.43
CA ALA A 282 -7.25 22.05 -4.43
C ALA A 282 -5.78 22.30 -4.74
N GLU A 283 -5.49 22.49 -6.03
CA GLU A 283 -4.21 22.92 -6.55
C GLU A 283 -4.42 24.20 -7.35
N VAL A 284 -3.79 25.28 -6.90
CA VAL A 284 -4.00 26.62 -7.47
C VAL A 284 -2.67 27.16 -7.97
N PRO A 285 -2.57 27.63 -9.23
CA PRO A 285 -1.34 28.22 -9.74
C PRO A 285 -1.00 29.51 -8.98
N MET A 286 0.23 29.62 -8.51
CA MET A 286 0.69 30.80 -7.75
C MET A 286 0.96 32.02 -8.64
N GLN A 287 1.05 31.80 -9.96
CA GLN A 287 1.31 32.85 -10.95
C GLN A 287 0.42 32.72 -12.18
N GLY A 288 0.06 33.85 -12.77
CA GLY A 288 -0.50 33.95 -14.12
C GLY A 288 0.49 33.53 -15.21
N PHE A 289 0.08 33.63 -16.47
CA PHE A 289 1.01 33.47 -17.58
C PHE A 289 1.87 34.72 -17.70
N ASP A 290 3.18 34.56 -17.48
CA ASP A 290 4.12 35.62 -17.76
C ASP A 290 4.54 35.56 -19.23
N THR A 291 3.94 36.43 -20.04
CA THR A 291 4.21 36.51 -21.48
C THR A 291 5.53 37.20 -21.81
N SER A 292 6.19 37.82 -20.82
CA SER A 292 7.46 38.52 -20.99
C SER A 292 8.67 37.61 -20.76
N LYS A 293 8.46 36.48 -20.08
CA LYS A 293 9.52 35.55 -19.73
C LYS A 293 9.94 34.68 -20.91
N THR A 294 11.25 34.63 -21.15
CA THR A 294 11.84 33.70 -22.11
C THR A 294 11.73 32.27 -21.60
N ILE A 295 11.41 31.36 -22.52
CA ILE A 295 11.39 29.92 -22.27
C ILE A 295 12.44 29.25 -23.16
N GLU A 296 13.02 28.14 -22.69
CA GLU A 296 13.94 27.37 -23.50
C GLU A 296 13.19 26.53 -24.53
N ARG A 297 13.88 26.18 -25.62
CA ARG A 297 13.30 25.32 -26.66
C ARG A 297 13.05 23.93 -26.09
N GLY A 298 11.83 23.41 -26.26
CA GLY A 298 11.47 22.08 -25.76
C GLY A 298 11.15 22.01 -24.26
N THR A 299 11.03 23.16 -23.58
CA THR A 299 10.54 23.21 -22.19
C THR A 299 9.10 22.70 -22.05
N TYR A 300 8.29 22.93 -23.07
CA TYR A 300 6.87 22.58 -23.13
C TYR A 300 6.61 21.58 -24.25
N SER A 301 5.81 20.56 -23.95
CA SER A 301 5.25 19.69 -24.97
C SER A 301 4.18 20.44 -25.74
N ALA A 302 4.37 20.58 -27.06
CA ALA A 302 3.52 21.41 -27.92
C ALA A 302 2.95 20.62 -29.11
N TYR A 303 1.92 21.18 -29.72
CA TYR A 303 1.34 20.67 -30.95
C TYR A 303 0.92 21.83 -31.86
N ALA A 304 0.93 21.59 -33.18
CA ALA A 304 0.55 22.61 -34.15
C ALA A 304 -0.97 22.64 -34.32
N LYS A 305 -1.55 23.84 -34.27
CA LYS A 305 -2.98 24.11 -34.48
C LYS A 305 -3.14 25.08 -35.64
N ASP A 306 -4.20 24.95 -36.42
CA ASP A 306 -4.44 25.87 -37.54
C ASP A 306 -4.83 27.25 -37.01
N ASN A 307 -4.26 28.31 -37.61
CA ASN A 307 -4.58 29.68 -37.26
C ASN A 307 -5.90 30.09 -37.95
N PRO A 308 -6.94 30.49 -37.21
CA PRO A 308 -8.21 30.91 -37.80
C PRO A 308 -8.08 32.18 -38.68
N ILE A 309 -7.03 32.97 -38.50
CA ILE A 309 -6.76 34.20 -39.27
C ILE A 309 -5.99 33.91 -40.57
N SER A 310 -5.13 32.89 -40.58
CA SER A 310 -4.29 32.54 -41.72
C SER A 310 -4.07 31.02 -41.74
N PRO A 311 -4.83 30.24 -42.53
CA PRO A 311 -4.71 28.78 -42.56
C PRO A 311 -3.34 28.25 -42.99
N ARG A 312 -2.47 29.11 -43.57
CA ARG A 312 -1.10 28.75 -43.96
C ARG A 312 -0.12 28.80 -42.78
N ASP A 313 -0.44 29.56 -41.74
CA ASP A 313 0.41 29.70 -40.55
C ASP A 313 -0.12 28.83 -39.42
N LYS A 314 0.68 27.88 -38.95
CA LYS A 314 0.30 27.05 -37.80
C LYS A 314 0.74 27.70 -36.49
N ILE A 315 -0.14 27.68 -35.50
CA ILE A 315 0.14 28.14 -34.14
C ILE A 315 0.68 26.96 -33.35
N MET A 316 1.93 27.07 -32.90
CA MET A 316 2.49 26.13 -31.93
C MET A 316 1.81 26.36 -30.58
N THR A 317 1.11 25.35 -30.08
CA THR A 317 0.23 25.46 -28.92
C THR A 317 0.67 24.48 -27.83
N ALA A 318 0.75 24.96 -26.59
CA ALA A 318 1.00 24.15 -25.41
C ALA A 318 -0.22 24.23 -24.47
N PRO A 319 -0.86 23.09 -24.13
CA PRO A 319 -1.90 23.06 -23.12
C PRO A 319 -1.26 23.00 -21.73
N ILE A 320 -1.74 23.85 -20.83
CA ILE A 320 -1.20 24.00 -19.47
C ILE A 320 -2.32 23.74 -18.47
N LEU A 321 -2.10 22.77 -17.58
CA LEU A 321 -2.99 22.47 -16.46
C LEU A 321 -2.88 23.59 -15.42
N ARG A 322 -4.01 24.22 -15.10
CA ARG A 322 -4.12 25.38 -14.20
C ARG A 322 -4.69 24.93 -12.87
N ILE A 323 -5.94 25.25 -12.60
CA ILE A 323 -6.61 24.88 -11.36
C ILE A 323 -7.08 23.42 -11.46
N THR A 324 -6.82 22.64 -10.43
CA THR A 324 -7.46 21.34 -10.24
C THR A 324 -7.99 21.27 -8.82
N GLY A 325 -9.10 20.58 -8.62
CA GLY A 325 -9.60 20.38 -7.28
C GLY A 325 -10.78 19.43 -7.26
N ASN A 326 -10.97 18.77 -6.13
CA ASN A 326 -12.12 17.94 -5.88
C ASN A 326 -12.64 18.19 -4.46
N VAL A 327 -13.95 18.03 -4.30
CA VAL A 327 -14.61 18.04 -3.01
C VAL A 327 -15.63 16.92 -3.02
N GLY A 328 -15.67 16.11 -1.98
CA GLY A 328 -16.56 14.95 -1.96
C GLY A 328 -16.79 14.41 -0.58
N LEU A 329 -17.80 13.57 -0.50
CA LEU A 329 -18.08 12.76 0.68
C LEU A 329 -17.40 11.41 0.50
N PHE A 330 -16.93 10.85 1.59
CA PHE A 330 -16.37 9.51 1.61
C PHE A 330 -17.05 8.62 2.66
N TYR A 331 -17.06 7.32 2.39
CA TYR A 331 -17.54 6.31 3.31
C TYR A 331 -16.58 5.12 3.34
N ASN A 332 -16.24 4.71 4.55
CA ASN A 332 -15.29 3.67 4.89
C ASN A 332 -16.06 2.42 5.34
N TRP A 333 -16.00 1.35 4.55
CA TRP A 333 -16.70 0.11 4.84
C TRP A 333 -15.73 -1.03 5.13
N TRP A 334 -15.76 -1.54 6.36
CA TRP A 334 -15.04 -2.75 6.76
C TRP A 334 -15.92 -3.98 6.52
N LEU A 335 -15.44 -4.95 5.74
CA LEU A 335 -16.24 -6.14 5.40
C LEU A 335 -16.45 -7.05 6.61
N ASP A 336 -15.46 -7.10 7.51
CA ASP A 336 -15.54 -7.78 8.81
C ASP A 336 -15.02 -6.82 9.91
N PRO A 337 -15.91 -6.23 10.73
CA PRO A 337 -15.50 -5.35 11.82
C PRO A 337 -14.65 -6.04 12.90
N ASN A 338 -14.79 -7.36 13.07
CA ASN A 338 -14.02 -8.12 14.06
C ASN A 338 -12.63 -8.52 13.55
N LYS A 339 -12.46 -8.55 12.22
CA LYS A 339 -11.21 -8.82 11.52
C LYS A 339 -11.02 -7.80 10.39
N PRO A 340 -10.50 -6.60 10.69
CA PRO A 340 -10.44 -5.50 9.74
C PRO A 340 -9.30 -5.67 8.72
N GLU A 341 -9.26 -6.81 8.04
CA GLU A 341 -8.31 -7.09 6.97
C GLU A 341 -8.75 -6.50 5.64
N ASN A 342 -10.07 -6.45 5.41
CA ASN A 342 -10.65 -6.07 4.13
C ASN A 342 -11.50 -4.81 4.27
N PHE A 343 -11.21 -3.85 3.42
CA PHE A 343 -11.71 -2.50 3.52
C PHE A 343 -12.08 -1.97 2.14
N VAL A 344 -13.23 -1.31 2.05
CA VAL A 344 -13.68 -0.58 0.85
C VAL A 344 -13.93 0.87 1.21
N ARG A 345 -13.29 1.79 0.49
CA ARG A 345 -13.61 3.23 0.55
C ARG A 345 -14.39 3.62 -0.70
N PHE A 346 -15.47 4.37 -0.49
CA PHE A 346 -16.24 5.01 -1.54
C PHE A 346 -16.08 6.52 -1.40
N ASP A 347 -15.71 7.21 -2.47
CA ASP A 347 -15.71 8.67 -2.55
C ASP A 347 -16.67 9.10 -3.66
N LEU A 348 -17.50 10.11 -3.39
CA LEU A 348 -18.39 10.71 -4.37
C LEU A 348 -18.43 12.22 -4.18
N GLY A 349 -18.31 12.97 -5.26
CA GLY A 349 -18.27 14.42 -5.17
C GLY A 349 -18.17 15.12 -6.51
N ILE A 350 -17.57 16.30 -6.45
CA ILE A 350 -17.41 17.24 -7.54
C ILE A 350 -15.92 17.42 -7.83
N ASN A 351 -15.55 17.38 -9.10
CA ASN A 351 -14.21 17.72 -9.59
C ASN A 351 -14.28 18.99 -10.46
N TYR A 352 -13.23 19.80 -10.35
CA TYR A 352 -13.00 20.97 -11.18
C TYR A 352 -11.60 20.89 -11.80
N THR A 353 -11.49 21.19 -13.09
CA THR A 353 -10.21 21.10 -13.80
C THR A 353 -10.14 22.12 -14.93
N GLU A 354 -9.13 22.99 -14.88
CA GLU A 354 -8.87 24.00 -15.89
C GLU A 354 -7.61 23.69 -16.69
N ILE A 355 -7.71 23.74 -18.01
CA ILE A 355 -6.57 23.65 -18.92
C ILE A 355 -6.66 24.83 -19.89
N LYS A 356 -5.64 25.68 -19.90
CA LYS A 356 -5.54 26.81 -20.85
C LYS A 356 -4.51 26.48 -21.92
N GLU A 357 -4.89 26.65 -23.18
CA GLU A 357 -3.94 26.64 -24.30
C GLU A 357 -3.21 27.98 -24.38
N VAL A 358 -1.89 27.92 -24.55
CA VAL A 358 -1.04 29.09 -24.82
C VAL A 358 -0.24 28.86 -26.10
N ALA A 359 0.01 29.93 -26.84
CA ALA A 359 0.85 29.89 -28.02
C ALA A 359 2.33 29.99 -27.62
N ILE A 360 3.18 29.21 -28.27
CA ILE A 360 4.63 29.38 -28.21
C ILE A 360 5.02 30.21 -29.43
N LYS A 361 5.61 31.39 -29.18
CA LYS A 361 6.14 32.25 -30.24
C LYS A 361 7.64 32.34 -30.15
N GLU A 362 8.29 32.32 -31.30
CA GLU A 362 9.71 32.61 -31.45
C GLU A 362 9.86 34.09 -31.85
N ASN A 363 10.76 34.80 -31.17
CA ASN A 363 11.17 36.15 -31.49
C ASN A 363 12.69 36.26 -31.32
N ASN A 364 13.41 36.52 -32.41
CA ASN A 364 14.88 36.65 -32.44
C ASN A 364 15.63 35.49 -31.74
N GLY A 365 15.19 34.24 -31.98
CA GLY A 365 15.80 33.03 -31.40
C GLY A 365 15.42 32.74 -29.93
N SER A 366 14.61 33.61 -29.31
CA SER A 366 14.04 33.40 -27.98
C SER A 366 12.58 32.96 -28.08
N TYR A 367 12.17 32.00 -27.24
CA TYR A 367 10.79 31.51 -27.20
C TYR A 367 10.04 32.16 -26.05
N TYR A 368 8.74 32.43 -26.25
CA TYR A 368 7.86 33.04 -25.26
C TYR A 368 6.48 32.37 -25.27
N LEU A 369 5.83 32.34 -24.11
CA LEU A 369 4.42 31.99 -24.02
C LEU A 369 3.57 33.23 -24.31
N LYS A 370 2.57 33.09 -25.17
CA LYS A 370 1.58 34.13 -25.42
C LYS A 370 0.19 33.58 -25.17
N ASP A 371 -0.56 34.22 -24.28
CA ASP A 371 -1.95 33.92 -24.06
C ASP A 371 -2.87 34.80 -24.94
N ASN A 372 -4.17 34.50 -24.93
CA ASN A 372 -5.21 35.25 -25.63
C ASN A 372 -4.96 35.43 -27.15
N VAL A 373 -4.37 34.41 -27.79
CA VAL A 373 -4.28 34.32 -29.24
C VAL A 373 -5.56 33.69 -29.80
N ASN A 374 -6.13 34.27 -30.85
CA ASN A 374 -7.33 33.74 -31.50
C ASN A 374 -7.12 32.28 -31.93
N GLY A 375 -8.10 31.42 -31.62
CA GLY A 375 -8.05 29.99 -31.91
C GLY A 375 -7.50 29.11 -30.79
N LEU A 376 -6.98 29.68 -29.70
CA LEU A 376 -6.61 28.92 -28.50
C LEU A 376 -7.85 28.60 -27.67
N MET A 377 -7.92 27.37 -27.13
CA MET A 377 -9.04 26.91 -26.32
C MET A 377 -8.74 27.03 -24.83
N PHE A 378 -9.78 27.35 -24.06
CA PHE A 378 -9.79 27.22 -22.62
C PHE A 378 -10.74 26.07 -22.27
N TYR A 379 -10.19 24.98 -21.76
CA TYR A 379 -10.96 23.84 -21.32
C TYR A 379 -11.28 23.98 -19.84
N HIS A 380 -12.56 23.98 -19.53
CA HIS A 380 -13.11 23.89 -18.19
C HIS A 380 -14.28 22.89 -18.21
N PRO A 381 -14.79 22.45 -17.06
CA PRO A 381 -15.95 21.59 -17.01
C PRO A 381 -17.15 22.30 -17.66
N THR A 382 -17.80 21.64 -18.61
CA THR A 382 -18.97 22.19 -19.34
C THR A 382 -20.13 21.20 -19.34
N GLU A 383 -19.83 19.91 -19.40
CA GLU A 383 -20.82 18.84 -19.30
C GLU A 383 -20.93 18.36 -17.85
N VAL A 384 -22.12 17.86 -17.45
CA VAL A 384 -22.34 17.31 -16.10
C VAL A 384 -21.30 16.23 -15.76
N LEU A 385 -20.92 15.41 -16.74
CA LEU A 385 -19.93 14.35 -16.59
C LEU A 385 -18.51 14.87 -16.29
N ASP A 386 -18.18 16.11 -16.67
CA ASP A 386 -16.88 16.72 -16.33
C ASP A 386 -16.76 17.03 -14.83
N TRP A 387 -17.90 17.31 -14.19
CA TRP A 387 -17.98 17.69 -12.79
C TRP A 387 -18.01 16.50 -11.84
N ILE A 388 -18.35 15.30 -12.30
CA ILE A 388 -18.49 14.15 -11.40
C ILE A 388 -17.11 13.65 -10.97
N TYR A 389 -16.94 13.50 -9.66
CA TYR A 389 -15.85 12.76 -9.05
C TYR A 389 -16.43 11.51 -8.37
N SER A 390 -15.89 10.34 -8.68
CA SER A 390 -16.21 9.14 -7.91
C SER A 390 -14.98 8.24 -7.82
N LYS A 391 -14.74 7.64 -6.66
CA LYS A 391 -13.64 6.72 -6.45
C LYS A 391 -14.10 5.53 -5.62
N ILE A 392 -13.67 4.35 -5.99
CA ILE A 392 -13.85 3.14 -5.20
C ILE A 392 -12.48 2.54 -4.99
N GLU A 393 -12.11 2.30 -3.74
CA GLU A 393 -10.85 1.68 -3.37
C GLU A 393 -11.12 0.44 -2.53
N TYR A 394 -10.60 -0.69 -2.97
CA TYR A 394 -10.52 -1.91 -2.17
C TYR A 394 -9.09 -2.08 -1.66
N ARG A 395 -8.94 -2.39 -0.37
CA ARG A 395 -7.65 -2.63 0.26
C ARG A 395 -7.73 -3.87 1.15
N ASN A 396 -6.71 -4.70 1.04
CA ASN A 396 -6.47 -5.85 1.92
C ASN A 396 -5.18 -5.61 2.73
N GLN A 397 -5.25 -5.84 4.03
CA GLN A 397 -4.19 -5.61 5.01
C GLN A 397 -3.68 -6.90 5.64
N SER A 398 -3.99 -8.05 5.02
CA SER A 398 -3.53 -9.36 5.48
C SER A 398 -2.00 -9.51 5.32
N THR A 399 -1.49 -10.72 5.56
CA THR A 399 -0.07 -11.05 5.41
C THR A 399 0.52 -10.62 4.06
N PHE A 400 -0.27 -10.65 2.98
CA PHE A 400 0.09 -10.16 1.64
C PHE A 400 -0.86 -9.02 1.23
N PRO A 401 -0.53 -7.78 1.61
CA PRO A 401 -1.45 -6.67 1.44
C PRO A 401 -1.47 -6.24 -0.02
N PHE A 402 -2.68 -6.01 -0.53
CA PHE A 402 -2.89 -5.54 -1.90
C PHE A 402 -4.05 -4.56 -1.96
N GLY A 403 -4.10 -3.77 -3.03
CA GLY A 403 -5.16 -2.79 -3.22
C GLY A 403 -5.51 -2.59 -4.69
N VAL A 404 -6.76 -2.26 -4.93
CA VAL A 404 -7.27 -1.89 -6.26
C VAL A 404 -8.12 -0.65 -6.09
N SER A 405 -7.90 0.35 -6.92
CA SER A 405 -8.81 1.49 -6.99
C SER A 405 -9.22 1.80 -8.41
N VAL A 406 -10.44 2.32 -8.53
CA VAL A 406 -11.02 2.82 -9.76
C VAL A 406 -11.58 4.19 -9.46
N GLN A 407 -11.13 5.18 -10.21
CA GLN A 407 -11.51 6.57 -10.08
C GLN A 407 -12.10 7.06 -11.40
N TYR A 408 -13.15 7.85 -11.32
CA TYR A 408 -13.71 8.65 -12.39
C TYR A 408 -13.58 10.12 -12.03
N SER A 409 -12.98 10.90 -12.91
CA SER A 409 -12.81 12.35 -12.74
C SER A 409 -12.61 13.00 -14.10
N ASN A 410 -13.28 14.13 -14.40
CA ASN A 410 -13.12 14.86 -15.66
C ASN A 410 -13.29 13.98 -16.91
N GLN A 411 -14.28 13.07 -16.91
CA GLN A 411 -14.50 12.06 -17.95
C GLN A 411 -13.28 11.15 -18.22
N ILE A 412 -12.45 10.92 -17.22
CA ILE A 412 -11.31 10.01 -17.30
C ILE A 412 -11.47 8.94 -16.25
N MET A 413 -11.30 7.70 -16.68
CA MET A 413 -11.25 6.56 -15.78
C MET A 413 -9.78 6.25 -15.48
N LEU A 414 -9.41 6.33 -14.21
CA LEU A 414 -8.10 5.98 -13.70
C LEU A 414 -8.22 4.76 -12.79
N SER A 415 -7.58 3.66 -13.18
CA SER A 415 -7.47 2.46 -12.36
C SER A 415 -6.05 2.34 -11.81
N ARG A 416 -5.93 1.99 -10.53
CA ARG A 416 -4.67 1.70 -9.85
C ARG A 416 -4.72 0.31 -9.25
N LEU A 417 -3.61 -0.41 -9.35
CA LEU A 417 -3.43 -1.74 -8.82
C LEU A 417 -2.11 -1.77 -8.03
N TYR A 418 -2.19 -2.16 -6.77
CA TYR A 418 -1.05 -2.28 -5.88
C TYR A 418 -0.95 -3.74 -5.41
N LEU A 419 0.10 -4.45 -5.84
CA LEU A 419 0.27 -5.88 -5.58
C LEU A 419 1.59 -6.20 -4.89
N PRO A 420 1.63 -7.11 -3.90
CA PRO A 420 2.87 -7.59 -3.32
C PRO A 420 3.60 -8.50 -4.32
N LEU A 421 4.88 -8.26 -4.52
CA LEU A 421 5.75 -9.12 -5.35
C LEU A 421 6.56 -10.06 -4.48
N ILE A 422 7.28 -9.52 -3.49
CA ILE A 422 8.17 -10.29 -2.60
C ILE A 422 8.05 -9.74 -1.18
N GLY A 423 7.56 -10.60 -0.27
CA GLY A 423 7.38 -10.25 1.14
C GLY A 423 6.51 -8.99 1.32
N GLN A 424 6.80 -8.22 2.36
CA GLN A 424 6.08 -6.98 2.70
C GLN A 424 6.86 -5.69 2.34
N TRP A 425 7.92 -5.81 1.54
CA TRP A 425 8.85 -4.72 1.23
C TRP A 425 8.98 -4.41 -0.27
N LEU A 426 8.58 -5.32 -1.17
CA LEU A 426 8.56 -5.08 -2.60
C LEU A 426 7.16 -5.28 -3.19
N TYR A 427 6.63 -4.21 -3.79
CA TYR A 427 5.31 -4.19 -4.42
C TYR A 427 5.39 -3.69 -5.87
N LEU A 428 4.31 -3.89 -6.60
CA LEU A 428 4.06 -3.35 -7.92
C LEU A 428 2.92 -2.33 -7.81
N ASP A 429 3.16 -1.08 -8.20
CA ASP A 429 2.13 -0.07 -8.45
C ASP A 429 1.91 0.03 -9.96
N ALA A 430 0.72 -0.31 -10.42
CA ALA A 430 0.32 -0.25 -11.81
C ALA A 430 -0.86 0.71 -11.97
N ARG A 431 -0.77 1.58 -12.97
CA ARG A 431 -1.73 2.66 -13.21
C ARG A 431 -2.18 2.65 -14.66
N TYR A 432 -3.48 2.74 -14.86
CA TYR A 432 -4.08 2.80 -16.18
C TYR A 432 -5.10 3.92 -16.25
N SER A 433 -4.90 4.88 -17.13
CA SER A 433 -5.83 5.99 -17.39
C SER A 433 -6.38 5.90 -18.79
N ILE A 434 -7.69 6.05 -18.95
CA ILE A 434 -8.37 6.09 -20.24
C ILE A 434 -9.40 7.24 -20.27
N PRO A 435 -9.33 8.14 -21.27
CA PRO A 435 -10.35 9.16 -21.46
C PRO A 435 -11.63 8.52 -22.03
N LEU A 436 -12.78 8.91 -21.47
CA LEU A 436 -14.11 8.43 -21.86
C LEU A 436 -14.86 9.44 -22.74
N ARG A 437 -14.33 10.66 -22.88
CA ARG A 437 -14.91 11.72 -23.71
C ARG A 437 -14.90 11.33 -25.19
N SER A 438 -15.94 11.71 -25.92
CA SER A 438 -16.01 11.53 -27.38
C SER A 438 -15.16 12.52 -28.16
N GLU A 439 -14.97 13.73 -27.63
CA GLU A 439 -14.06 14.73 -28.17
C GLU A 439 -12.60 14.33 -27.90
N ASN A 440 -11.81 14.21 -28.96
CA ASN A 440 -10.40 13.87 -28.85
C ASN A 440 -9.56 15.12 -28.57
N ARG A 441 -9.20 15.34 -27.31
CA ARG A 441 -8.25 16.38 -26.92
C ARG A 441 -6.83 15.84 -27.09
N VAL A 442 -5.92 16.65 -27.63
CA VAL A 442 -4.55 16.21 -27.99
C VAL A 442 -3.75 15.68 -26.78
N PHE A 443 -4.13 16.09 -25.57
CA PHE A 443 -3.55 15.66 -24.32
C PHE A 443 -4.30 14.55 -23.59
N ASP A 444 -5.48 14.15 -24.04
CA ASP A 444 -6.26 13.05 -23.46
C ASP A 444 -5.88 11.77 -24.21
N LYS A 445 -4.90 11.04 -23.67
CA LYS A 445 -4.44 9.76 -24.21
C LYS A 445 -4.56 8.67 -23.16
N SER A 446 -4.77 7.43 -23.62
CA SER A 446 -4.68 6.28 -22.74
C SER A 446 -3.23 6.08 -22.31
N VAL A 447 -3.01 5.86 -21.02
CA VAL A 447 -1.67 5.70 -20.43
C VAL A 447 -1.67 4.49 -19.51
N PHE A 448 -0.70 3.60 -19.71
CA PHE A 448 -0.42 2.50 -18.81
C PHE A 448 1.01 2.66 -18.27
N MET A 449 1.17 2.59 -16.96
CA MET A 449 2.46 2.72 -16.30
C MET A 449 2.56 1.72 -15.16
N ILE A 450 3.77 1.25 -14.91
CA ILE A 450 4.10 0.37 -13.80
C ILE A 450 5.35 0.89 -13.11
N SER A 451 5.39 0.76 -11.79
CA SER A 451 6.56 1.06 -10.98
C SER A 451 6.73 -0.02 -9.91
N PRO A 452 7.96 -0.50 -9.67
CA PRO A 452 8.23 -1.16 -8.40
C PRO A 452 8.05 -0.15 -7.26
N VAL A 453 7.63 -0.66 -6.10
CA VAL A 453 7.54 0.11 -4.86
C VAL A 453 8.36 -0.61 -3.80
N LEU A 454 9.34 0.10 -3.26
CA LEU A 454 10.15 -0.37 -2.14
C LEU A 454 9.60 0.24 -0.86
N ARG A 455 9.20 -0.61 0.09
CA ARG A 455 8.67 -0.21 1.39
C ARG A 455 9.57 -0.69 2.51
N LEU A 456 9.97 0.22 3.39
CA LEU A 456 10.74 -0.05 4.59
C LEU A 456 9.97 0.49 5.79
N ASN A 457 9.60 -0.41 6.69
CA ASN A 457 8.90 -0.09 7.93
C ASN A 457 9.83 -0.40 9.10
N ILE A 458 9.95 0.53 10.04
CA ILE A 458 10.81 0.43 11.23
C ILE A 458 9.97 0.60 12.49
#